data_AF-A0A2G8HQS7-F1
#
_entry.id   AF-A0A2G8HQS7-F1
#
_cell.length_a   1.000
_cell.length_b   1.000
_cell.length_c   1.000
_cell.angle_alpha   90.00
_cell.angle_beta   90.00
_cell.angle_gamma   90.00
#
_symmetry.space_group_name_H-M   'P 1'
#
loop_
_entity.id
_entity.type
_entity.pdbx_description
1 polymer ?
#
loop_
_entity_poly.entity_id
_entity_poly.type
_entity_poly.pdbx_seq_one_letter_code
_entity_poly.pdbx_strand_id
1 'polypeptide(L)'
;MKFILVFLFIFSTHSAECVSSSLKKIGFGFASKKEFSVIENNVKKWVQDNEQDFILDYESRMFSSVYGKFVLVTSLDNIQTSEDEMFGDVVFIRDLNSGKILEIRWFQHGLKLVAFDRKMQSCPTAVVPLAENTLF
;
A
#
# COMPACT_ATOMS: atom_id res chain seq x y z
N MET A 1 0.94 -35.43 47.55
CA MET A 1 0.33 -34.22 46.96
C MET A 1 0.82 -34.11 45.52
N LYS A 2 -0.08 -34.21 44.53
CA LYS A 2 0.26 -34.07 43.10
C LYS A 2 0.08 -32.61 42.71
N PHE A 3 1.17 -31.91 42.41
CA PHE A 3 1.12 -30.59 41.79
C PHE A 3 0.81 -30.77 40.30
N ILE A 4 -0.33 -30.22 39.85
CA ILE A 4 -0.65 -30.09 38.43
C ILE A 4 -0.12 -28.72 38.00
N LEU A 5 0.92 -28.71 37.16
CA LEU A 5 1.43 -27.51 36.52
C LEU A 5 0.58 -27.25 35.28
N VAL A 6 -0.34 -26.28 35.35
CA VAL A 6 -1.10 -25.82 34.18
C VAL A 6 -0.25 -24.77 33.45
N PHE A 7 0.36 -25.17 32.33
CA PHE A 7 1.02 -24.24 31.40
C PHE A 7 -0.06 -23.58 30.53
N LEU A 8 -0.50 -22.38 30.92
CA LEU A 8 -1.37 -21.54 30.10
C LEU A 8 -0.52 -20.84 29.02
N PHE A 9 -0.43 -21.47 27.85
CA PHE A 9 0.03 -20.81 26.63
C PHE A 9 -1.05 -19.85 26.14
N ILE A 10 -1.02 -18.61 26.61
CA ILE A 10 -1.79 -17.51 26.01
C ILE A 10 -1.00 -17.02 24.81
N PHE A 11 -1.13 -17.69 23.67
CA PHE A 11 -0.75 -17.12 22.38
C PHE A 11 -1.83 -16.10 21.98
N SER A 12 -1.77 -14.90 22.57
CA SER A 12 -2.52 -13.75 22.03
C SER A 12 -1.81 -13.28 20.76
N THR A 13 -2.09 -13.95 19.64
CA THR A 13 -1.81 -13.40 18.31
C THR A 13 -2.83 -12.31 18.02
N HIS A 14 -2.67 -11.14 18.64
CA HIS A 14 -3.27 -9.91 18.13
C HIS A 14 -2.58 -9.57 16.80
N SER A 15 -2.98 -10.25 15.73
CA SER A 15 -2.74 -9.75 14.39
C SER A 15 -3.58 -8.49 14.28
N ALA A 16 -2.94 -7.34 14.04
CA ALA A 16 -3.67 -6.16 13.59
C ALA A 16 -4.56 -6.58 12.41
N GLU A 17 -5.85 -6.25 12.46
CA GLU A 17 -6.78 -6.61 11.41
C GLU A 17 -6.32 -5.92 10.11
N CYS A 18 -6.14 -6.69 9.05
CA CYS A 18 -5.73 -6.16 7.76
C CYS A 18 -6.76 -5.14 7.27
N VAL A 19 -6.30 -3.97 6.81
CA VAL A 19 -7.18 -2.90 6.29
C VAL A 19 -7.83 -3.24 4.93
N SER A 20 -7.67 -4.47 4.44
CA SER A 20 -8.18 -4.91 3.15
C SER A 20 -9.69 -4.76 3.01
N SER A 21 -10.45 -5.00 4.08
CA SER A 21 -11.90 -4.80 4.09
C SER A 21 -12.27 -3.32 3.97
N SER A 22 -11.56 -2.45 4.69
CA SER A 22 -11.72 -1.00 4.64
C SER A 22 -11.38 -0.42 3.27
N LEU A 23 -10.26 -0.84 2.66
CA LEU A 23 -9.87 -0.42 1.31
C LEU A 23 -10.91 -0.84 0.26
N LYS A 24 -11.45 -2.06 0.36
CA LYS A 24 -12.53 -2.52 -0.54
C LYS A 24 -13.79 -1.66 -0.42
N LYS A 25 -14.16 -1.26 0.80
CA LYS A 25 -15.34 -0.41 1.04
C LYS A 25 -15.25 0.95 0.34
N ILE A 26 -14.04 1.49 0.19
CA ILE A 26 -13.80 2.78 -0.48
C ILE A 26 -13.35 2.63 -1.96
N GLY A 27 -13.61 1.47 -2.56
CA GLY A 27 -13.48 1.24 -4.00
C GLY A 27 -12.16 0.65 -4.49
N PHE A 28 -11.24 0.21 -3.60
CA PHE A 28 -10.00 -0.43 -4.07
C PHE A 28 -10.23 -1.84 -4.62
N GLY A 29 -9.77 -2.04 -5.85
CA GLY A 29 -9.49 -3.36 -6.43
C GLY A 29 -8.12 -3.88 -6.00
N PHE A 30 -8.02 -5.19 -5.75
CA PHE A 30 -6.77 -5.85 -5.39
C PHE A 30 -6.16 -6.52 -6.61
N ALA A 31 -5.04 -5.99 -7.08
CA ALA A 31 -4.34 -6.51 -8.26
C ALA A 31 -3.51 -7.76 -7.88
N SER A 32 -4.18 -8.89 -7.64
CA SER A 32 -3.52 -10.14 -7.22
C SER A 32 -3.37 -11.19 -8.32
N LYS A 33 -3.76 -10.87 -9.56
CA LYS A 33 -3.71 -11.81 -10.71
C LYS A 33 -2.31 -11.94 -11.33
N LYS A 34 -1.41 -11.01 -11.04
CA LYS A 34 -0.02 -10.99 -11.52
C LYS A 34 0.91 -10.98 -10.31
N GLU A 35 2.12 -11.49 -10.50
CA GLU A 35 3.19 -11.36 -9.52
C GLU A 35 3.48 -9.89 -9.22
N PHE A 36 3.81 -9.59 -7.96
CA PHE A 36 4.04 -8.21 -7.52
C PHE A 36 5.16 -7.54 -8.32
N SER A 37 6.25 -8.24 -8.61
CA SER A 37 7.36 -7.71 -9.42
C SER A 37 6.95 -7.33 -10.85
N VAL A 38 5.98 -8.03 -11.43
CA VAL A 38 5.44 -7.70 -12.75
C VAL A 38 4.60 -6.42 -12.66
N ILE A 39 3.79 -6.27 -11.62
CA ILE A 39 3.01 -5.06 -11.37
C ILE A 39 3.96 -3.87 -11.12
N GLU A 40 4.95 -4.06 -10.27
CA GLU A 40 5.98 -3.07 -9.97
C GLU A 40 6.64 -2.53 -11.24
N ASN A 41 7.15 -3.43 -12.09
CA ASN A 41 7.80 -3.05 -13.33
C ASN A 41 6.84 -2.32 -14.28
N ASN A 42 5.59 -2.76 -14.38
CA ASN A 42 4.61 -2.13 -15.26
C ASN A 42 4.24 -0.71 -14.80
N VAL A 43 3.96 -0.52 -13.50
CA VAL A 43 3.59 0.80 -12.97
C VAL A 43 4.78 1.75 -13.02
N LYS A 44 5.99 1.30 -12.66
CA LYS A 44 7.20 2.10 -12.81
C LYS A 44 7.45 2.49 -14.26
N LYS A 45 7.33 1.54 -15.19
CA LYS A 45 7.51 1.82 -16.61
C LYS A 45 6.47 2.81 -17.12
N TRP A 46 5.21 2.68 -16.70
CA TRP A 46 4.17 3.65 -17.05
C TRP A 46 4.49 5.06 -16.57
N VAL A 47 4.89 5.23 -15.30
CA VAL A 47 5.30 6.53 -14.76
C VAL A 47 6.53 7.07 -15.50
N GLN A 48 7.52 6.22 -15.81
CA GLN A 48 8.74 6.62 -16.53
C GLN A 48 8.48 7.00 -17.98
N ASP A 49 7.67 6.24 -18.70
CA ASP A 49 7.34 6.49 -20.10
C ASP A 49 6.49 7.78 -20.27
N ASN A 50 5.89 8.29 -19.18
CA ASN A 50 5.04 9.48 -19.16
C ASN A 50 5.52 10.47 -18.09
N GLU A 51 6.83 10.56 -17.85
CA GLU A 51 7.40 11.35 -16.74
C GLU A 51 6.97 12.82 -16.74
N GLN A 52 6.75 13.41 -17.93
CA GLN A 52 6.29 14.79 -18.09
C GLN A 52 4.87 15.03 -17.57
N ASP A 53 4.08 13.96 -17.46
CA ASP A 53 2.69 14.01 -17.01
C ASP A 53 2.57 13.75 -15.50
N PHE A 54 3.64 13.33 -14.84
CA PHE A 54 3.65 13.05 -13.41
C PHE A 54 4.42 14.11 -12.61
N ILE A 55 3.77 14.63 -11.58
CA ILE A 55 4.37 15.58 -10.63
C ILE A 55 4.33 15.01 -9.22
N LEU A 56 5.35 15.34 -8.43
CA LEU A 56 5.39 14.97 -7.02
C LEU A 56 4.34 15.78 -6.26
N ASP A 57 3.36 15.08 -5.70
CA ASP A 57 2.31 15.66 -4.86
C ASP A 57 2.71 15.64 -3.38
N TYR A 58 3.11 14.47 -2.89
CA TYR A 58 3.42 14.28 -1.48
C TYR A 58 4.59 13.31 -1.27
N GLU A 59 5.46 13.60 -0.31
CA GLU A 59 6.48 12.66 0.15
C GLU A 59 6.64 12.72 1.66
N SER A 60 6.60 11.57 2.33
CA SER A 60 6.76 11.52 3.78
C SER A 60 7.25 10.16 4.28
N ARG A 61 7.80 10.18 5.49
CA ARG A 61 8.26 8.98 6.20
C ARG A 61 7.23 8.62 7.26
N MET A 62 6.84 7.36 7.30
CA MET A 62 5.90 6.87 8.32
C MET A 62 6.31 5.49 8.84
N PHE A 63 5.83 5.11 10.02
CA PHE A 63 5.98 3.77 10.53
C PHE A 63 4.87 2.86 9.99
N SER A 64 5.22 1.77 9.30
CA SER A 64 4.25 0.76 8.88
C SER A 64 4.17 -0.33 9.94
N SER A 65 3.03 -0.41 10.63
CA SER A 65 2.76 -1.47 11.61
C SER A 65 2.72 -2.88 11.00
N VAL A 66 2.36 -2.96 9.72
CA VAL A 66 2.31 -4.22 8.96
C VAL A 66 3.70 -4.71 8.59
N TYR A 67 4.57 -3.80 8.15
CA TYR A 67 5.95 -4.13 7.78
C TYR A 67 6.90 -4.16 9.00
N GLY A 68 6.54 -3.48 10.09
CA GLY A 68 7.30 -3.38 11.33
C GLY A 68 8.49 -2.41 11.29
N LYS A 69 8.58 -1.55 10.26
CA LYS A 69 9.68 -0.58 10.06
C LYS A 69 9.17 0.73 9.46
N PHE A 70 10.05 1.73 9.43
CA PHE A 70 9.80 2.96 8.69
C PHE A 70 9.82 2.73 7.19
N VAL A 71 8.87 3.38 6.52
CA VAL A 71 8.70 3.36 5.07
C VAL A 71 8.69 4.79 4.54
N LEU A 72 9.11 4.96 3.29
CA LEU A 72 8.93 6.19 2.51
C LEU A 72 7.67 6.04 1.66
N VAL A 73 6.77 7.03 1.76
CA VAL A 73 5.57 7.14 0.94
C VAL A 73 5.82 8.27 -0.06
N THR A 74 5.67 7.98 -1.34
CA THR A 74 5.75 8.95 -2.43
C THR A 74 4.46 8.90 -3.22
N SER A 75 3.74 10.03 -3.28
CA SER A 75 2.52 10.26 -4.05
C SER A 75 2.85 11.10 -5.29
N LEU A 76 2.38 10.67 -6.45
CA LEU A 76 2.51 11.37 -7.72
C LEU A 76 1.13 11.65 -8.29
N ASP A 77 0.92 12.88 -8.73
CA ASP A 77 -0.26 13.31 -9.49
C ASP A 77 0.00 13.18 -10.98
N ASN A 78 -1.01 12.72 -11.72
CA ASN A 78 -1.02 12.77 -13.17
C ASN A 78 -1.78 14.03 -13.64
N ILE A 79 -1.10 14.96 -14.29
CA ILE A 79 -1.70 16.22 -14.76
C ILE A 79 -2.79 16.04 -15.83
N GLN A 80 -2.89 14.85 -16.41
CA GLN A 80 -3.93 14.50 -17.39
C GLN A 80 -5.24 14.05 -16.72
N THR A 81 -5.20 13.70 -15.44
CA THR A 81 -6.40 13.37 -14.65
C THR A 81 -7.15 14.66 -14.34
N SER A 82 -8.49 14.65 -14.47
CA SER A 82 -9.30 15.85 -14.21
C SER A 82 -9.09 16.32 -12.78
N GLU A 83 -9.05 17.64 -12.59
CA GLU A 83 -9.22 18.25 -11.26
C GLU A 83 -10.50 17.64 -10.63
N ASP A 84 -10.40 17.26 -9.36
CA ASP A 84 -11.38 16.53 -8.54
C ASP A 84 -11.54 15.01 -8.75
N GLU A 85 -11.01 14.41 -9.82
CA GLU A 85 -11.15 12.96 -10.08
C GLU A 85 -10.26 12.12 -9.14
N MET A 86 -8.99 12.47 -9.02
CA MET A 86 -8.04 11.81 -8.12
C MET A 86 -6.91 12.76 -7.73
N PHE A 87 -6.55 12.74 -6.45
CA PHE A 87 -5.31 13.29 -5.91
C PHE A 87 -4.41 12.10 -5.50
N GLY A 88 -3.17 12.14 -5.97
CA GLY A 88 -2.20 11.06 -5.85
C GLY A 88 -2.56 9.88 -6.74
N ASP A 89 -2.46 10.02 -8.05
CA ASP A 89 -2.71 8.95 -9.04
C ASP A 89 -1.83 7.73 -8.85
N VAL A 90 -0.63 7.90 -8.28
CA VAL A 90 0.29 6.78 -7.98
C VAL A 90 0.96 6.99 -6.63
N VAL A 91 0.80 6.02 -5.74
CA VAL A 91 1.50 5.98 -4.46
C VAL A 91 2.44 4.78 -4.41
N PHE A 92 3.72 5.06 -4.17
CA PHE A 92 4.74 4.06 -3.86
C PHE A 92 5.03 4.06 -2.37
N ILE A 93 4.97 2.89 -1.74
CA ILE A 93 5.40 2.68 -0.35
C ILE A 93 6.66 1.81 -0.37
N ARG A 94 7.78 2.35 0.13
CA ARG A 94 9.10 1.73 0.06
C ARG A 94 9.69 1.51 1.44
N ASP A 95 10.43 0.42 1.62
CA ASP A 95 11.32 0.29 2.78
C ASP A 95 12.32 1.45 2.77
N LEU A 96 12.40 2.20 3.88
CA LEU A 96 13.18 3.43 3.96
C LEU A 96 14.69 3.18 3.78
N ASN A 97 15.17 1.99 4.13
CA ASN A 97 16.61 1.67 4.11
C ASN A 97 17.06 1.10 2.76
N SER A 98 16.34 0.10 2.23
CA SER A 98 16.71 -0.61 1.01
C SER A 98 16.10 -0.01 -0.26
N GLY A 99 15.09 0.87 -0.14
CA GLY A 99 14.37 1.45 -1.26
C GLY A 99 13.44 0.49 -2.01
N LYS A 100 13.36 -0.78 -1.55
CA LYS A 100 12.48 -1.80 -2.13
C LYS A 100 11.01 -1.36 -2.00
N ILE A 101 10.26 -1.49 -3.09
CA ILE A 101 8.82 -1.22 -3.08
C ILE A 101 8.12 -2.35 -2.35
N LEU A 102 7.32 -1.99 -1.35
CA LEU A 102 6.53 -2.93 -0.54
C LEU A 102 5.08 -2.96 -1.03
N GLU A 103 4.57 -1.80 -1.48
CA GLU A 103 3.21 -1.62 -1.94
C GLU A 103 3.13 -0.50 -2.96
N ILE A 104 2.18 -0.67 -3.88
CA ILE A 104 1.84 0.29 -4.91
C ILE A 104 0.32 0.44 -4.87
N ARG A 105 -0.13 1.68 -4.80
CA ARG A 105 -1.51 2.05 -5.07
C ARG A 105 -1.52 2.93 -6.30
N TRP A 106 -2.47 2.72 -7.20
CA TRP A 106 -2.59 3.59 -8.37
C TRP A 106 -4.03 3.71 -8.83
N PHE A 107 -4.31 4.80 -9.50
CA PHE A 107 -5.57 5.07 -10.15
C PHE A 107 -5.39 4.95 -11.66
N GLN A 108 -6.26 4.18 -12.31
CA GLN A 108 -6.23 4.06 -13.77
C GLN A 108 -7.61 3.69 -14.30
N HIS A 109 -8.06 4.40 -15.33
CA HIS A 109 -9.35 4.16 -15.99
C HIS A 109 -10.54 4.16 -14.99
N GLY A 110 -10.58 5.11 -14.05
CA GLY A 110 -11.65 5.18 -13.05
C GLY A 110 -11.56 4.18 -11.90
N LEU A 111 -10.47 3.40 -11.81
CA LEU A 111 -10.31 2.34 -10.81
C LEU A 111 -9.14 2.62 -9.87
N LYS A 112 -9.40 2.56 -8.55
CA LYS A 112 -8.36 2.49 -7.53
C LYS A 112 -7.85 1.06 -7.41
N LEU A 113 -6.54 0.88 -7.48
CA LEU A 113 -5.90 -0.42 -7.43
C LEU A 113 -4.82 -0.44 -6.35
N VAL A 114 -4.67 -1.59 -5.71
CA VAL A 114 -3.59 -1.84 -4.73
C VAL A 114 -2.93 -3.19 -5.00
N ALA A 115 -1.60 -3.20 -4.90
CA ALA A 115 -0.78 -4.41 -4.89
C ALA A 115 0.32 -4.26 -3.83
N PHE A 116 0.69 -5.37 -3.19
CA PHE A 116 1.76 -5.40 -2.20
C PHE A 116 2.59 -6.68 -2.33
N ASP A 117 3.88 -6.58 -1.98
CA ASP A 117 4.78 -7.73 -1.98
C ASP A 117 4.44 -8.66 -0.81
N ARG A 118 3.77 -9.76 -1.13
CA ARG A 118 3.38 -10.80 -0.15
C ARG A 118 4.56 -11.49 0.51
N LYS A 119 5.78 -11.39 -0.03
CA LYS A 119 6.99 -11.91 0.60
C LYS A 119 7.52 -10.99 1.69
N MET A 120 7.18 -9.70 1.63
CA MET A 120 7.67 -8.67 2.55
C MET A 120 6.60 -8.25 3.56
N GLN A 121 5.31 -8.32 3.19
CA GLN A 121 4.19 -8.01 4.08
C GLN A 121 2.95 -8.86 3.77
N SER A 122 2.21 -9.25 4.80
CA SER A 122 1.02 -10.11 4.68
C SER A 122 -0.24 -9.36 4.23
N CYS A 123 -0.25 -8.03 4.35
CA CYS A 123 -1.39 -7.18 4.00
C CYS A 123 -0.94 -5.79 3.51
N PRO A 124 -1.88 -4.96 2.99
CA PRO A 124 -1.60 -3.56 2.71
C PRO A 124 -1.22 -2.82 4.00
N THR A 125 -0.36 -1.82 3.84
CA THR A 125 -0.01 -0.83 4.85
C THR A 125 -1.29 -0.28 5.48
N ALA A 126 -1.31 -0.22 6.80
CA ALA A 126 -2.49 0.13 7.60
C ALA A 126 -2.84 1.63 7.56
N VAL A 127 -2.92 2.18 6.35
CA VAL A 127 -3.37 3.54 6.05
C VAL A 127 -4.52 3.44 5.07
N VAL A 128 -5.69 3.88 5.51
CA VAL A 128 -6.91 3.97 4.70
C VAL A 128 -7.17 5.44 4.44
N PRO A 129 -7.21 5.89 3.18
CA PRO A 129 -7.47 7.28 2.87
C PRO A 129 -8.84 7.72 3.38
N LEU A 130 -8.92 8.93 3.92
CA LEU A 130 -10.16 9.51 4.45
C LEU A 130 -11.01 10.16 3.35
N ALA A 131 -10.36 10.68 2.30
CA ALA A 131 -11.03 11.29 1.16
C ALA A 131 -11.25 10.28 0.03
N GLU A 132 -12.41 10.33 -0.61
CA GLU A 132 -12.78 9.37 -1.66
C GLU A 132 -11.94 9.52 -2.93
N ASN A 133 -11.34 10.66 -3.18
CA ASN A 133 -10.48 10.92 -4.34
C ASN A 133 -9.00 10.93 -3.97
N THR A 134 -8.58 10.07 -3.04
CA THR A 134 -7.17 9.92 -2.64
C THR A 134 -6.77 8.45 -2.53
N LEU A 135 -5.47 8.16 -2.71
CA LEU A 135 -4.91 6.81 -2.55
C LEU A 135 -4.17 6.57 -1.23
N PHE A 136 -3.82 7.62 -0.49
CA PHE A 136 -3.08 7.53 0.77
C PHE A 136 -3.57 8.56 1.80
#